data_AF-A0A497HKM8-F1
#
_entry.id   AF-A0A497HKM8-F1
#
_cell.length_a   1.000
_cell.length_b   1.000
_cell.length_c   1.000
_cell.angle_alpha   90.00
_cell.angle_beta   90.00
_cell.angle_gamma   90.00
#
_symmetry.space_group_name_H-M   'P 1'
#
loop_
_entity.id
_entity.type
_entity.pdbx_description
1 polymer ?
#
loop_
_entity_poly.entity_id
_entity_poly.type
_entity_poly.pdbx_seq_one_letter_code
_entity_poly.pdbx_strand_id
1 'polypeptide(L)'
;MEKHKIAWTDRIGLNRQWARDIEVCSRAYGTEYFPKAVERFKNNIPNIKDGPPLADMIEEKEKELEEEERELFRLWELNNPHKAMNDAERRAKIKELEMEKAVKLYRFILQTLEDNGFIFYKSSVVEDEME
;
A
#
# COMPACT_ATOMS: atom_id res chain seq x y z
N MET A 1 32.53 14.76 -6.64
CA MET A 1 31.76 13.66 -6.03
C MET A 1 31.04 12.92 -7.15
N GLU A 2 31.39 11.65 -7.34
CA GLU A 2 30.98 10.81 -8.46
C GLU A 2 29.47 10.53 -8.46
N LYS A 3 28.82 10.79 -9.60
CA LYS A 3 27.41 10.48 -9.86
C LYS A 3 27.32 9.01 -10.28
N HIS A 4 27.02 8.12 -9.35
CA HIS A 4 26.66 6.75 -9.71
C HIS A 4 25.18 6.71 -10.10
N LYS A 5 24.90 6.89 -11.39
CA LYS A 5 23.59 6.60 -11.98
C LYS A 5 23.21 5.16 -11.66
N ILE A 6 22.04 4.93 -11.09
CA ILE A 6 21.42 3.59 -11.03
C ILE A 6 21.46 3.02 -12.45
N ALA A 7 22.04 1.83 -12.60
CA ALA A 7 22.13 1.21 -13.90
C ALA A 7 20.71 0.87 -14.37
N TRP A 8 20.43 1.06 -15.66
CA TRP A 8 19.11 0.78 -16.23
C TRP A 8 18.67 -0.68 -15.96
N THR A 9 19.64 -1.59 -15.84
CA THR A 9 19.46 -3.00 -15.45
C THR A 9 18.83 -3.19 -14.07
N ASP A 10 19.17 -2.35 -13.09
CA ASP A 10 18.64 -2.45 -11.73
C ASP A 10 17.15 -2.07 -11.71
N ARG A 11 16.77 -1.07 -12.52
CA ARG A 11 15.36 -0.69 -12.71
C ARG A 11 14.55 -1.79 -13.36
N ILE A 12 15.08 -2.50 -14.37
CA ILE A 12 14.39 -3.64 -14.98
C ILE A 12 14.13 -4.76 -13.95
N GLY A 13 15.12 -5.05 -13.11
CA GLY A 13 15.00 -6.07 -12.06
C GLY A 13 13.91 -5.71 -11.04
N LEU A 14 13.92 -4.47 -10.54
CA LEU A 14 12.91 -3.95 -9.62
C LEU A 14 11.50 -3.97 -10.25
N ASN A 15 11.37 -3.52 -11.50
CA ASN A 15 10.08 -3.51 -12.20
C ASN A 15 9.47 -4.91 -12.33
N ARG A 16 10.28 -5.95 -12.57
CA ARG A 16 9.79 -7.34 -12.60
C ARG A 16 9.31 -7.81 -11.23
N GLN A 17 10.06 -7.51 -10.18
CA GLN A 17 9.69 -7.88 -8.81
C GLN A 17 8.39 -7.19 -8.39
N TRP A 18 8.31 -5.87 -8.60
CA TRP A 18 7.13 -5.10 -8.27
C TRP A 18 5.91 -5.50 -9.11
N ALA A 19 6.06 -5.78 -10.41
CA ALA A 19 4.96 -6.30 -11.23
C ALA A 19 4.37 -7.61 -10.65
N ARG A 20 5.23 -8.52 -10.17
CA ARG A 20 4.79 -9.75 -9.51
C ARG A 20 4.08 -9.47 -8.19
N ASP A 21 4.60 -8.55 -7.38
CA ASP A 21 3.98 -8.21 -6.10
C ASP A 21 2.63 -7.50 -6.28
N ILE A 22 2.50 -6.66 -7.31
CA ILE A 22 1.24 -6.06 -7.75
C ILE A 22 0.24 -7.15 -8.16
N GLU A 23 0.65 -8.13 -8.96
CA GLU A 23 -0.19 -9.26 -9.37
C GLU A 23 -0.68 -10.08 -8.16
N VAL A 24 0.21 -10.36 -7.20
CA VAL A 24 -0.14 -11.07 -5.96
C VAL A 24 -1.15 -10.28 -5.14
N CYS A 25 -0.95 -8.97 -4.99
CA CYS A 25 -1.89 -8.09 -4.30
C CYS A 25 -3.26 -8.06 -5.02
N SER A 26 -3.27 -7.96 -6.34
CA SER A 26 -4.50 -7.96 -7.16
C SER A 26 -5.29 -9.26 -6.97
N ARG A 27 -4.63 -10.42 -6.97
CA ARG A 27 -5.28 -11.72 -6.72
C ARG A 27 -5.80 -11.88 -5.31
N ALA A 28 -5.11 -11.30 -4.32
CA ALA A 28 -5.51 -11.36 -2.94
C ALA A 28 -6.59 -10.33 -2.57
N TYR A 29 -6.86 -9.33 -3.43
CA TYR A 29 -7.78 -8.23 -3.15
C TYR A 29 -9.16 -8.73 -2.71
N GLY A 30 -9.67 -8.19 -1.61
CA GLY A 30 -10.95 -8.59 -1.01
C GLY A 30 -10.92 -9.89 -0.20
N THR A 31 -9.77 -10.56 -0.09
CA THR A 31 -9.60 -11.77 0.74
C THR A 31 -8.81 -11.46 2.01
N GLU A 32 -8.90 -12.32 3.03
CA GLU A 32 -8.12 -12.19 4.28
C GLU A 32 -6.59 -12.21 4.08
N TYR A 33 -6.11 -12.62 2.91
CA TYR A 33 -4.69 -12.65 2.58
C TYR A 33 -4.17 -11.31 2.06
N PHE A 34 -5.05 -10.36 1.73
CA PHE A 34 -4.65 -9.09 1.15
C PHE A 34 -3.68 -8.29 2.03
N PRO A 35 -3.90 -8.09 3.35
CA PRO A 35 -2.96 -7.36 4.19
C PRO A 35 -1.55 -7.95 4.17
N LYS A 36 -1.43 -9.28 4.19
CA LYS A 36 -0.14 -9.98 4.11
C LYS A 36 0.55 -9.80 2.76
N ALA A 37 -0.22 -9.76 1.67
CA ALA A 37 0.33 -9.49 0.34
C ALA A 37 0.90 -8.07 0.24
N VAL A 38 0.18 -7.08 0.78
CA VAL A 38 0.62 -5.67 0.84
C VAL A 38 1.87 -5.53 1.71
N GLU A 39 1.89 -6.17 2.88
CA GLU A 39 3.07 -6.17 3.77
C GLU A 39 4.31 -6.72 3.07
N ARG A 40 4.15 -7.83 2.35
CA ARG A 40 5.24 -8.39 1.54
C ARG A 40 5.70 -7.41 0.45
N PHE A 41 4.77 -6.74 -0.22
CA PHE A 41 5.10 -5.79 -1.28
C PHE A 41 5.87 -4.59 -0.72
N LYS A 42 5.38 -3.98 0.36
CA LYS A 42 6.07 -2.90 1.11
C LYS A 42 7.53 -3.26 1.39
N ASN A 43 7.76 -4.44 1.98
CA ASN A 43 9.09 -4.89 2.37
C ASN A 43 10.04 -5.16 1.18
N ASN A 44 9.52 -5.26 -0.04
CA ASN A 44 10.31 -5.41 -1.27
C ASN A 44 10.61 -4.07 -1.97
N ILE A 45 10.22 -2.93 -1.39
CA ILE A 45 10.50 -1.61 -1.95
C ILE A 45 11.72 -1.02 -1.23
N PRO A 46 12.90 -1.01 -1.88
CA PRO A 46 14.09 -0.41 -1.30
C PRO A 46 14.15 1.11 -1.54
N ASN A 47 14.91 1.80 -0.69
CA ASN A 47 15.42 3.14 -1.03
C ASN A 47 16.46 3.02 -2.14
N ILE A 48 16.34 3.90 -3.13
CA ILE A 48 17.22 3.92 -4.29
C ILE A 48 18.27 5.00 -4.08
N LYS A 49 19.55 4.66 -4.24
CA LYS A 49 20.67 5.62 -4.13
C LYS A 49 20.47 6.78 -5.10
N ASP A 50 20.56 8.02 -4.60
CA ASP A 50 20.30 9.26 -5.35
C ASP A 50 18.89 9.34 -5.97
N GLY A 51 17.94 8.53 -5.46
CA GLY A 51 16.53 8.52 -5.82
C GLY A 51 15.62 8.91 -4.65
N PRO A 52 14.30 8.89 -4.85
CA PRO A 52 13.33 9.09 -3.77
C PRO A 52 13.53 8.05 -2.66
N PRO A 53 13.38 8.44 -1.38
CA PRO A 53 13.44 7.52 -0.25
C PRO A 53 12.11 6.74 -0.12
N LEU A 54 11.80 5.91 -1.13
CA LEU A 54 10.53 5.20 -1.26
C LEU A 54 10.14 4.40 -0.01
N ALA A 55 11.09 3.64 0.54
CA ALA A 55 10.83 2.80 1.72
C ALA A 55 10.47 3.68 2.93
N ASP A 56 11.19 4.77 3.13
CA ASP A 56 10.95 5.70 4.25
C ASP A 56 9.59 6.37 4.12
N MET A 57 9.22 6.81 2.91
CA MET A 57 7.90 7.40 2.62
C MET A 57 6.76 6.42 2.90
N ILE A 58 6.93 5.15 2.51
CA ILE A 58 5.92 4.11 2.74
C ILE A 58 5.82 3.76 4.23
N GLU A 59 6.94 3.66 4.95
CA GLU A 59 6.96 3.42 6.39
C GLU A 59 6.29 4.58 7.16
N GLU A 60 6.57 5.82 6.78
CA GLU A 60 5.95 7.00 7.38
C GLU A 60 4.43 7.01 7.13
N LYS A 61 4.00 6.63 5.92
CA LYS A 61 2.57 6.49 5.61
C LYS A 61 1.92 5.37 6.41
N GLU A 62 2.59 4.24 6.59
CA GLU A 62 2.06 3.14 7.41
C GLU A 62 1.82 3.59 8.85
N LYS A 63 2.76 4.32 9.46
CA LYS A 63 2.59 4.87 10.81
C LYS A 63 1.40 5.81 10.92
N GLU A 64 1.19 6.66 9.92
CA GLU A 64 0.02 7.54 9.84
C GLU A 64 -1.29 6.71 9.82
N LEU A 65 -1.33 5.66 9.00
CA LEU A 65 -2.50 4.80 8.87
C LEU A 65 -2.74 3.94 10.12
N GLU A 66 -1.70 3.53 10.84
CA GLU A 66 -1.80 2.81 12.12
C GLU A 66 -2.43 3.69 13.21
N GLU A 67 -2.08 4.97 13.25
CA GLU A 67 -2.69 5.90 14.20
C GLU A 67 -4.16 6.20 13.82
N GLU A 68 -4.44 6.35 12.52
CA GLU A 68 -5.82 6.46 12.02
C GLU A 68 -6.66 5.22 12.38
N GLU A 69 -6.12 4.02 12.16
CA GLU A 69 -6.75 2.73 12.52
C GLU A 69 -7.11 2.69 14.01
N ARG A 70 -6.15 3.08 14.87
CA ARG A 70 -6.33 3.10 16.32
C ARG A 70 -7.43 4.06 16.75
N GLU A 71 -7.46 5.27 16.21
CA GLU A 71 -8.48 6.25 16.55
C GLU A 71 -9.86 5.84 16.04
N LEU A 72 -9.96 5.30 14.81
CA LEU A 72 -11.21 4.75 14.28
C LEU A 72 -11.76 3.60 15.13
N PHE A 73 -10.87 2.71 15.59
CA PHE A 73 -11.27 1.62 16.48
C PHE A 73 -11.77 2.14 17.83
N ARG A 74 -11.06 3.11 18.42
CA ARG A 74 -11.46 3.76 19.68
C ARG A 74 -12.83 4.44 19.56
N LEU A 75 -13.06 5.21 18.49
CA LEU A 75 -14.35 5.85 18.22
C LEU A 75 -15.46 4.81 18.02
N TRP A 76 -15.17 3.70 17.36
CA TRP A 76 -16.11 2.60 17.22
C TRP A 76 -16.47 1.97 18.57
N GLU A 77 -15.49 1.71 19.44
CA GLU A 77 -15.74 1.16 20.79
C GLU A 77 -16.64 2.09 21.62
N LEU A 78 -16.39 3.41 21.57
CA LEU A 78 -17.21 4.42 22.25
C LEU A 78 -18.66 4.45 21.74
N ASN A 79 -18.84 4.32 20.43
CA ASN A 79 -20.16 4.37 19.80
C ASN A 79 -20.92 3.03 19.85
N ASN A 80 -20.25 1.92 20.13
CA ASN A 80 -20.82 0.57 20.11
C ASN A 80 -20.47 -0.24 21.37
N PRO A 81 -20.74 0.25 22.59
CA PRO A 81 -20.26 -0.38 23.82
C PRO A 81 -20.72 -1.82 23.99
N HIS A 82 -21.96 -2.16 23.60
CA HIS A 82 -22.48 -3.53 23.67
C HIS A 82 -21.77 -4.49 22.70
N LYS A 83 -21.34 -4.00 21.53
CA LYS A 83 -20.57 -4.79 20.57
C LYS A 83 -19.10 -4.90 20.99
N ALA A 84 -18.55 -3.85 21.57
CA ALA A 84 -17.17 -3.85 22.10
C ALA A 84 -16.97 -4.89 23.22
N MET A 85 -18.01 -5.17 24.01
CA MET A 85 -18.01 -6.25 25.02
C MET A 85 -18.06 -7.66 24.40
N ASN A 86 -18.31 -7.79 23.10
CA ASN A 86 -18.35 -9.07 22.39
C ASN A 86 -17.04 -9.27 21.62
N ASP A 87 -16.27 -10.29 22.02
CA ASP A 87 -14.98 -10.63 21.40
C ASP A 87 -15.08 -10.90 19.89
N ALA A 88 -16.16 -11.52 19.41
CA ALA A 88 -16.33 -11.83 17.99
C ALA A 88 -16.54 -10.56 17.16
N GLU A 89 -17.41 -9.66 17.62
CA GLU A 89 -17.67 -8.36 16.99
C GLU A 89 -16.39 -7.49 17.00
N ARG A 90 -15.69 -7.48 18.14
CA ARG A 90 -14.44 -6.74 18.30
C ARG A 90 -13.36 -7.23 17.34
N ARG A 91 -13.17 -8.54 17.21
CA ARG A 91 -12.25 -9.13 16.22
C ARG A 91 -12.68 -8.86 14.78
N ALA A 92 -13.98 -8.90 14.49
CA ALA A 92 -14.50 -8.58 13.16
C ALA A 92 -14.15 -7.14 12.78
N LYS A 93 -14.35 -6.18 13.71
CA LYS A 93 -13.99 -4.78 13.46
C LYS A 93 -12.50 -4.56 13.27
N ILE A 94 -11.64 -5.23 14.06
CA ILE A 94 -10.19 -5.17 13.88
C ILE A 94 -9.80 -5.64 12.48
N LYS A 95 -10.33 -6.78 12.02
CA LYS A 95 -10.05 -7.30 10.67
C LYS A 95 -10.53 -6.37 9.55
N GLU A 96 -11.68 -5.73 9.75
CA GLU A 96 -12.21 -4.74 8.81
C GLU A 96 -11.26 -3.55 8.67
N LEU A 97 -10.80 -2.99 9.79
CA LEU A 97 -9.88 -1.86 9.80
C LEU A 97 -8.49 -2.22 9.27
N GLU A 98 -7.99 -3.43 9.59
CA GLU A 98 -6.74 -3.97 9.04
C GLU A 98 -6.81 -4.06 7.50
N MET A 99 -7.95 -4.49 6.96
CA MET A 99 -8.20 -4.52 5.52
C MET A 99 -8.23 -3.11 4.92
N GLU A 100 -8.94 -2.17 5.54
CA GLU A 100 -9.00 -0.78 5.07
C GLU A 100 -7.60 -0.13 5.05
N LYS A 101 -6.80 -0.35 6.11
CA LYS A 101 -5.41 0.09 6.16
C LYS A 101 -4.60 -0.49 5.01
N ALA A 102 -4.68 -1.80 4.79
CA ALA A 102 -3.97 -2.46 3.70
C ALA A 102 -4.33 -1.89 2.33
N VAL A 103 -5.62 -1.58 2.09
CA VAL A 103 -6.08 -0.97 0.83
C VAL A 103 -5.49 0.43 0.65
N LYS A 104 -5.51 1.26 1.70
CA LYS A 104 -4.93 2.61 1.67
C LYS A 104 -3.43 2.56 1.42
N LEU A 105 -2.71 1.69 2.12
CA LEU A 105 -1.27 1.52 1.97
C LEU A 105 -0.90 1.02 0.58
N TYR A 106 -1.61 0.02 0.05
CA TYR A 106 -1.39 -0.48 -1.30
C TYR A 106 -1.57 0.60 -2.37
N ARG A 107 -2.65 1.39 -2.27
CA ARG A 107 -2.87 2.53 -3.20
C ARG A 107 -1.75 3.56 -3.11
N PHE A 108 -1.32 3.90 -1.90
CA PHE A 108 -0.20 4.81 -1.70
C PHE A 108 1.09 4.29 -2.33
N ILE A 109 1.40 2.99 -2.16
CA ILE A 109 2.55 2.36 -2.79
C ILE A 109 2.48 2.49 -4.31
N LEU A 110 1.33 2.14 -4.92
CA LEU A 110 1.16 2.23 -6.37
C LEU A 110 1.35 3.67 -6.87
N GLN A 111 0.70 4.64 -6.23
CA GLN A 111 0.82 6.05 -6.59
C GLN A 111 2.27 6.53 -6.48
N THR A 112 2.94 6.19 -5.38
CA THR A 112 4.33 6.58 -5.14
C THR A 112 5.27 6.03 -6.21
N LEU A 113 5.07 4.77 -6.62
CA LEU A 113 5.86 4.16 -7.69
C LEU A 113 5.56 4.79 -9.05
N GLU A 114 4.31 5.16 -9.31
CA GLU A 114 3.89 5.82 -10.55
C GLU A 114 4.44 7.26 -10.64
N ASP A 115 4.30 8.06 -9.59
CA ASP A 115 4.78 9.45 -9.52
C ASP A 115 6.29 9.56 -9.75
N ASN A 116 7.04 8.52 -9.38
CA ASN A 116 8.48 8.44 -9.57
C ASN A 116 8.90 7.70 -10.85
N GLY A 117 7.94 7.34 -11.72
CA GLY A 117 8.17 6.76 -13.04
C GLY A 117 8.70 5.33 -13.03
N PHE A 118 8.43 4.57 -11.96
CA PHE A 118 8.83 3.18 -11.84
C PHE A 118 7.84 2.22 -12.49
N ILE A 119 6.55 2.52 -12.34
CA ILE A 119 5.47 1.83 -12.99
C ILE A 119 4.69 2.82 -13.85
N PHE A 120 4.10 2.32 -14.92
CA PHE A 120 3.18 3.08 -15.75
C PHE A 120 1.88 2.30 -15.77
N TYR A 121 0.89 2.75 -15.01
CA TYR A 121 -0.47 2.37 -15.34
C TYR A 121 -0.84 3.21 -16.55
N LYS A 122 -1.11 2.56 -17.70
CA LYS A 122 -1.94 3.21 -18.70
C LYS A 122 -3.30 3.38 -18.04
N SER A 123 -3.53 4.53 -17.42
CA SER A 123 -4.87 5.03 -17.16
C SER A 123 -5.54 5.05 -18.53
N SER A 124 -6.33 4.01 -18.80
CA SER A 124 -7.28 3.99 -19.90
C SER A 124 -8.49 4.78 -19.46
N VAL A 125 -8.27 6.03 -19.03
CA VAL A 125 -9.24 7.07 -19.32
C VAL A 125 -8.99 7.33 -20.80
N VAL A 126 -9.73 6.59 -21.62
CA VAL A 126 -10.08 7.07 -22.95
C VAL A 126 -10.72 8.41 -22.66
N GLU A 127 -9.96 9.49 -22.87
CA GLU A 127 -10.58 10.76 -23.23
C GLU A 127 -11.34 10.41 -24.51
N ASP A 128 -12.61 10.02 -24.35
CA ASP A 128 -13.54 10.06 -25.45
C ASP A 128 -13.49 11.51 -25.91
N GLU A 129 -12.78 11.69 -27.03
CA GLU A 129 -12.85 12.85 -27.89
C GLU A 129 -14.34 13.16 -28.05
N MET A 130 -14.83 14.13 -27.27
CA MET A 130 -16.07 14.82 -27.62
C MET A 130 -15.75 15.67 -28.85
N GLU A 131 -15.84 15.02 -30.02
CA GLU A 131 -16.21 15.68 -31.27
C GLU A 131 -17.55 16.43 -31.14
#